data_AF-A0A2V7TUH5-F1
#
_entry.id   AF-A0A2V7TUH5-F1
#
_cell.length_a   1.000
_cell.length_b   1.000
_cell.length_c   1.000
_cell.angle_alpha   90.00
_cell.angle_beta   90.00
_cell.angle_gamma   90.00
#
_symmetry.space_group_name_H-M   'P 1'
#
loop_
_entity.id
_entity.type
_entity.pdbx_description
1 polymer ?
#
loop_
_entity_poly.entity_id
_entity_poly.type
_entity_poly.pdbx_seq_one_letter_code
_entity_poly.pdbx_strand_id
1 'polypeptide(L)' 'NHEVRSIHWIPLDELMREDRRSVMDYSYQGSTLQFPCLRVEDVVIWGLTYRMFTGLQERFPVPAEGPAPEPPR' A
#
# COMPACT_ATOMS: atom_id res chain seq x y z
N ASN A 1 6.55 22.50 13.32
CA ASN A 1 6.24 21.05 13.45
C ASN A 1 4.74 20.81 13.24
N HIS A 2 4.20 21.17 12.06
CA HIS A 2 2.80 20.91 11.67
C HIS A 2 2.69 20.30 10.26
N GLU A 3 3.82 20.02 9.61
CA GLU A 3 3.88 19.54 8.23
C GLU A 3 3.49 18.07 8.11
N VAL A 4 3.68 17.29 9.18
CA VAL A 4 3.36 15.86 9.25
C VAL A 4 2.24 15.64 10.26
N ARG A 5 1.12 15.08 9.80
CA ARG A 5 -0.05 14.78 10.63
C ARG A 5 0.07 13.42 11.34
N SER A 6 0.66 12.43 10.66
CA SER A 6 0.80 11.06 11.18
C SER A 6 1.96 10.33 10.51
N ILE A 7 2.46 9.31 11.19
CA ILE A 7 3.47 8.37 10.70
C ILE A 7 2.91 6.97 10.86
N HIS A 8 3.03 6.14 9.81
CA HIS A 8 2.53 4.77 9.79
C HIS A 8 3.68 3.84 9.42
N TRP A 9 3.89 2.80 10.23
CA TRP A 9 4.83 1.72 9.94
C TRP A 9 4.04 0.54 9.43
N ILE A 10 4.26 0.18 8.16
CA ILE A 10 3.53 -0.90 7.50
C ILE A 10 4.55 -1.98 7.12
N PRO A 11 4.35 -3.24 7.52
CA PRO A 11 5.17 -4.35 7.04
C PRO A 11 5.19 -4.42 5.52
N LEU A 12 6.37 -4.65 4.94
CA LEU A 12 6.52 -4.65 3.49
C LEU A 12 5.71 -5.79 2.86
N ASP A 13 5.74 -6.99 3.43
CA ASP A 13 4.94 -8.14 3.00
C ASP A 13 3.45 -7.82 2.98
N GLU A 14 2.93 -7.14 4.01
CA GLU A 14 1.55 -6.67 4.03
C GLU A 14 1.24 -5.72 2.88
N LEU A 15 2.13 -4.76 2.61
CA LEU A 15 1.98 -3.80 1.52
C LEU A 15 2.06 -4.45 0.12
N MET A 16 2.72 -5.61 0.01
CA MET A 16 2.85 -6.37 -1.22
C MET A 16 1.67 -7.32 -1.48
N ARG A 17 0.76 -7.53 -0.53
CA ARG A 17 -0.40 -8.41 -0.74
C ARG A 17 -1.37 -7.83 -1.77
N GLU A 18 -1.79 -8.67 -2.70
CA GLU A 18 -2.71 -8.27 -3.77
C GLU A 18 -4.09 -7.86 -3.25
N ASP A 19 -4.53 -8.42 -2.12
CA ASP A 19 -5.80 -8.11 -1.47
C ASP A 19 -5.87 -6.70 -0.87
N ARG A 20 -4.75 -5.97 -0.82
CA ARG A 20 -4.71 -4.56 -0.45
C ARG A 20 -5.04 -3.63 -1.62
N ARG A 21 -5.00 -4.10 -2.86
CA ARG A 21 -5.36 -3.29 -4.03
C ARG A 21 -6.87 -3.05 -4.04
N SER A 22 -7.26 -1.78 -4.16
CA SER A 22 -8.65 -1.35 -4.08
C SER A 22 -8.89 -0.10 -4.93
N VAL A 23 -10.11 0.42 -4.89
CA VAL A 23 -10.48 1.71 -5.45
C VAL A 23 -10.92 2.66 -4.35
N MET A 24 -10.59 3.94 -4.50
CA MET A 24 -11.08 5.03 -3.66
C MET A 24 -11.96 5.97 -4.46
N ASP A 25 -13.02 6.43 -3.82
CA ASP A 25 -13.87 7.49 -4.34
C ASP A 25 -13.21 8.85 -4.06
N TYR A 26 -13.07 9.67 -5.09
CA TYR A 26 -12.56 11.02 -5.03
C TYR A 26 -13.59 11.99 -5.57
N SER A 27 -14.13 12.83 -4.69
CA SER A 27 -15.10 13.86 -5.08
C SER A 27 -14.37 15.02 -5.77
N TYR A 28 -14.71 15.27 -7.03
CA TYR A 28 -14.15 16.35 -7.83
C TYR A 28 -15.25 17.03 -8.66
N GLN A 29 -15.43 18.34 -8.48
CA GLN A 29 -16.41 19.17 -9.20
C GLN A 29 -17.84 18.56 -9.24
N GLY A 30 -18.32 18.06 -8.11
CA GLY A 30 -19.66 17.45 -8.01
C GLY A 30 -19.78 16.06 -8.65
N SER A 31 -18.69 15.52 -9.19
CA SER A 31 -18.59 14.14 -9.68
C SER A 31 -17.80 13.27 -8.71
N THR A 32 -18.07 11.97 -8.72
CA THR A 32 -17.26 11.00 -7.97
C THR A 32 -16.41 10.22 -8.97
N LEU A 33 -15.09 10.35 -8.85
CA LEU A 33 -14.12 9.63 -9.65
C LEU A 33 -13.58 8.45 -8.84
N GLN A 34 -13.32 7.33 -9.50
CA GLN A 34 -12.69 6.18 -8.86
C GLN A 34 -11.22 6.11 -9.24
N PHE A 35 -10.35 6.06 -8.24
CA PHE A 35 -8.91 5.93 -8.44
C PHE A 35 -8.36 4.67 -7.79
N PRO A 36 -7.37 4.01 -8.41
CA PRO A 36 -6.71 2.87 -7.82
C PRO A 36 -5.92 3.31 -6.58
N CYS A 37 -5.93 2.46 -5.56
CA CYS A 37 -5.24 2.69 -4.30
C CYS A 37 -4.82 1.37 -3.64
N LEU A 38 -3.95 1.49 -2.64
CA LEU A 38 -3.73 0.46 -1.62
C LEU A 38 -4.50 0.87 -0.36
N ARG A 39 -5.26 -0.06 0.21
CA ARG A 39 -5.89 0.08 1.52
C ARG A 39 -5.17 -0.80 2.52
N VAL A 40 -4.52 -0.16 3.48
CA VAL A 40 -3.82 -0.85 4.55
C VAL A 40 -4.23 -0.21 5.86
N GLU A 41 -4.82 -1.01 6.74
CA GLU A 41 -5.45 -0.55 7.97
C GLU A 41 -6.40 0.64 7.69
N ASP A 42 -6.17 1.79 8.33
CA ASP A 42 -6.95 3.02 8.19
C ASP A 42 -6.37 4.00 7.15
N VAL A 43 -5.37 3.56 6.38
CA VAL A 43 -4.64 4.41 5.43
C VAL A 43 -5.00 4.04 3.98
N VAL A 44 -5.27 5.07 3.18
CA VAL A 44 -5.44 4.97 1.73
C VAL A 44 -4.24 5.58 1.04
N ILE A 45 -3.45 4.75 0.34
CA ILE A 45 -2.29 5.18 -0.43
C ILE A 45 -2.69 5.20 -1.91
N TRP A 46 -2.66 6.37 -2.54
CA TRP A 46 -3.10 6.57 -3.92
C TRP A 46 -2.15 7.51 -4.68
N GLY A 47 -2.43 7.74 -5.97
CA GLY A 47 -1.66 8.68 -6.80
C GLY A 47 -0.24 8.19 -7.10
N LEU A 48 0.74 9.10 -7.00
CA LEU A 48 2.13 8.77 -7.36
C LEU A 48 2.73 7.71 -6.42
N THR A 49 2.46 7.80 -5.12
CA THR A 49 2.96 6.84 -4.13
C THR A 49 2.42 5.43 -4.39
N TYR A 50 1.13 5.31 -4.77
CA TYR A 50 0.58 4.03 -5.23
C TYR A 50 1.35 3.47 -6.43
N ARG A 51 1.60 4.29 -7.45
CA ARG A 51 2.34 3.87 -8.65
C ARG A 51 3.78 3.44 -8.34
N MET A 52 4.42 4.08 -7.35
CA MET A 52 5.74 3.68 -6.88
C MET A 52 5.71 2.29 -6.25
N PHE A 53 4.71 1.99 -5.42
CA PHE A 53 4.56 0.67 -4.81
C PHE A 53 4.20 -0.42 -5.82
N THR A 54 3.32 -0.14 -6.78
CA THR A 54 3.02 -1.13 -7.83
C THR A 54 4.25 -1.44 -8.68
N GLY A 55 5.05 -0.42 -9.03
CA GLY A 55 6.31 -0.65 -9.74
C GLY A 55 7.34 -1.43 -8.90
N LEU A 56 7.35 -1.23 -7.59
CA LEU A 56 8.17 -2.01 -6.67
C LEU A 56 7.72 -3.48 -6.65
N GLN A 57 6.41 -3.75 -6.54
CA GLN A 57 5.83 -5.09 -6.58
C GLN A 57 6.16 -5.84 -7.88
N GLU A 58 6.06 -5.14 -9.01
CA GLU A 58 6.41 -5.69 -10.34
C GLU A 58 7.89 -6.08 -10.43
N ARG A 59 8.78 -5.31 -9.78
CA ARG A 59 10.22 -5.56 -9.79
C ARG A 59 10.66 -6.62 -8.78
N PHE A 60 9.95 -6.71 -7.66
CA PHE A 60 10.25 -7.59 -6.53
C PHE A 60 9.00 -8.36 -6.13
N PRO A 61 8.62 -9.40 -6.90
CA PRO A 61 7.50 -10.24 -6.52
C PRO A 61 7.76 -10.89 -5.15
N VAL A 62 6.72 -11.00 -4.33
CA VAL A 62 6.78 -11.67 -3.03
C VAL A 62 7.35 -13.08 -3.24
N PRO A 63 8.39 -13.50 -2.50
CA PRO A 63 8.87 -14.88 -2.56
C PRO A 63 7.69 -15.80 -2.23
N ALA A 64 7.39 -16.77 -3.10
CA ALA A 64 6.48 -17.86 -2.76
C ALA A 64 6.96 -18.45 -1.42
N GLU A 65 6.10 -18.44 -0.40
CA GLU A 65 6.37 -18.79 1.01
C GLU A 65 7.68 -19.58 1.21
N GLY A 66 8.75 -18.87 1.62
CA GLY A 66 9.91 -19.51 2.22
C GLY A 66 9.57 -19.88 3.67
N PRO A 67 10.18 -20.94 4.24
CA PRO A 67 9.91 -21.33 5.62
C PRO A 67 10.19 -20.17 6.57
N ALA A 68 9.33 -20.01 7.58
CA ALA A 68 9.46 -18.98 8.61
C ALA A 68 10.89 -18.94 9.16
N PRO A 69 11.48 -17.75 9.40
CA PRO A 69 12.83 -17.64 9.92
C PRO A 69 12.91 -18.36 11.28
N GLU A 70 13.85 -19.30 11.43
CA GLU A 70 14.12 -19.95 12.72
C GLU A 70 14.51 -18.90 13.77
N PRO A 71 14.03 -19.02 15.01
CA PRO A 71 14.40 -18.11 16.08
C PRO A 71 15.91 -18.22 16.39
N PRO A 72 16.56 -17.11 16.78
CA PRO A 72 17.98 -17.12 17.08
C PRO A 72 18.27 -18.06 18.27
N ARG A 73 19.34 -18.86 18.13
CA ARG A 73 19.89 -19.72 19.20
C ARG A 73 20.66 -18.92 20.24
#